data_AF-A0A497D4X1-F1
#
_entry.id   AF-A0A497D4X1-F1
#
_cell.length_a   1.000
_cell.length_b   1.000
_cell.length_c   1.000
_cell.angle_alpha   90.00
_cell.angle_beta   90.00
_cell.angle_gamma   90.00
#
_symmetry.space_group_name_H-M   'P 1'
#
loop_
_entity.id
_entity.type
_entity.pdbx_description
1 polymer ?
#
loop_
_entity_poly.entity_id
_entity_poly.type
_entity_poly.pdbx_seq_one_letter_code
_entity_poly.pdbx_strand_id
1 'polypeptide(L)'
;MIVNNSGTDANEIYRNWFSGLELGVSAQKINRLSGALWPIQGLQLRCNDFENCRADILIPAEDSPGPSDISGISPWQGAKSNNPEDMAGNLFYIPNQTPDDDYDDINNQLGHITYFFPFNNNNNRVKPVDYTHSSVTLYPITLNTQWTYENGCPSSTESDGNSGSTTGELKSQLAQYGQQADSVENLLTLLVDGGNTEAVQSEVDNSSPPETMEVYNQLMSESPYLSDTVVSTAIEKEDVLPAVMMRDIMVANPHTAKSDHLLNKLGERNNPLPDYMIGQILQGRSILSLKEETESRWERFTQQKSKAFRALVRYYLNDTASSDSLQALLVADSDLKSSYTLSFLYLEQHMFDEGLTVLNDIPIQFNLSPEQEATLEHTTGYFNMLASLIQQGKSPLETDSTQTALLHELETANTGQVSAYARSILKALNQTDYTEPVYVPDADRSEHAENEYEQLLNKVAEAPRVLTIQPNPAKDYIIVGYDFVEQTHAEITITSMKNENKFSKNVNGLKDQFTVDTRDWTPGIYIATVIINDQERESVKFSVVQ
;
A
#
# COMPACT_ATOMS: atom_id res chain seq x y z
N MET A 1 9.85 16.09 12.06
CA MET A 1 10.79 14.94 12.06
C MET A 1 10.97 14.49 10.62
N ILE A 2 12.21 14.19 10.22
CA ILE A 2 12.51 13.66 8.89
C ILE A 2 12.81 12.17 9.02
N VAL A 3 12.09 11.33 8.28
CA VAL A 3 12.37 9.90 8.13
C VAL A 3 12.84 9.71 6.70
N ASN A 4 14.16 9.57 6.51
CA ASN A 4 14.74 9.41 5.18
C ASN A 4 15.27 7.98 5.01
N ASN A 5 14.70 7.24 4.08
CA ASN A 5 15.11 5.88 3.72
C ASN A 5 15.17 4.92 4.93
N SER A 6 14.05 4.71 5.63
CA SER A 6 13.96 3.78 6.76
C SER A 6 14.06 2.30 6.35
N GLY A 7 14.10 2.02 5.06
CA GLY A 7 14.13 0.68 4.49
C GLY A 7 12.73 0.08 4.30
N THR A 8 12.70 -1.21 3.94
CA THR A 8 11.49 -1.91 3.50
C THR A 8 10.72 -2.65 4.60
N ASP A 9 11.27 -2.74 5.81
CA ASP A 9 10.66 -3.54 6.89
C ASP A 9 9.41 -2.87 7.47
N ALA A 10 8.52 -3.70 8.01
CA ALA A 10 7.47 -3.27 8.93
C ALA A 10 8.06 -2.48 10.12
N ASN A 11 7.87 -1.16 10.14
CA ASN A 11 8.30 -0.27 11.21
C ASN A 11 7.23 0.79 11.51
N GLU A 12 7.38 1.48 12.64
CA GLU A 12 6.43 2.53 13.04
C GLU A 12 7.11 3.78 13.63
N ILE A 13 6.55 4.94 13.31
CA ILE A 13 6.72 6.17 14.09
C ILE A 13 5.47 6.29 14.95
N TYR A 14 5.65 6.07 16.24
CA TYR A 14 4.55 5.82 17.15
C TYR A 14 4.56 6.77 18.35
N ARG A 15 3.42 7.41 18.62
CA ARG A 15 3.16 8.15 19.86
C ARG A 15 4.15 9.29 20.14
N ASN A 16 4.54 10.00 19.08
CA ASN A 16 5.28 11.25 19.19
C ASN A 16 4.31 12.43 19.31
N TRP A 17 4.76 13.51 19.95
CA TRP A 17 4.07 14.79 19.98
C TRP A 17 4.88 15.82 19.19
N PHE A 18 4.28 16.38 18.15
CA PHE A 18 4.87 17.38 17.28
C PHE A 18 4.17 18.72 17.52
N SER A 19 4.91 19.75 17.92
CA SER A 19 4.32 21.05 18.19
C SER A 19 5.12 22.22 17.65
N GLY A 20 4.45 23.16 16.97
CA GLY A 20 5.06 24.40 16.48
C GLY A 20 6.11 24.20 15.39
N LEU A 21 5.94 23.17 14.55
CA LEU A 21 6.88 22.82 13.49
C LEU A 21 6.33 23.20 12.12
N GLU A 22 7.21 23.55 11.17
CA GLU A 22 6.81 23.65 9.77
C GLU A 22 6.37 22.29 9.21
N LEU A 23 7.04 21.21 9.62
CA LEU A 23 6.72 19.84 9.24
C LEU A 23 6.69 18.94 10.47
N GLY A 24 5.53 18.33 10.75
CA GLY A 24 5.35 17.30 11.78
C GLY A 24 6.19 16.07 11.46
N VAL A 25 5.85 15.35 10.39
CA VAL A 25 6.60 14.22 9.83
C VAL A 25 6.78 14.42 8.33
N SER A 26 8.02 14.24 7.85
CA SER A 26 8.33 14.12 6.43
C SER A 26 8.97 12.75 6.18
N ALA A 27 8.26 11.87 5.47
CA ALA A 27 8.72 10.52 5.13
C ALA A 27 9.24 10.48 3.69
N GLN A 28 10.56 10.51 3.54
CA GLN A 28 11.26 10.72 2.28
C GLN A 28 11.88 9.41 1.77
N LYS A 29 11.92 9.24 0.44
CA LYS A 29 12.51 8.09 -0.24
C LYS A 29 11.85 6.74 0.15
N ILE A 30 12.66 5.70 0.33
CA ILE A 30 12.24 4.31 0.47
C ILE A 30 11.92 4.00 1.94
N ASN A 31 10.63 3.94 2.27
CA ASN A 31 10.16 3.50 3.59
C ASN A 31 9.15 2.35 3.48
N ARG A 32 9.20 1.58 2.39
CA ARG A 32 8.33 0.44 2.11
C ARG A 32 8.95 -0.50 1.08
N LEU A 33 8.49 -1.74 1.05
CA LEU A 33 8.80 -2.68 -0.02
C LEU A 33 8.15 -2.21 -1.35
N SER A 34 8.81 -2.51 -2.47
CA SER A 34 8.29 -2.21 -3.83
C SER A 34 6.90 -2.80 -4.04
N GLY A 35 6.01 -2.07 -4.73
CA GLY A 35 4.70 -2.58 -5.12
C GLY A 35 4.73 -3.86 -5.98
N ALA A 36 5.81 -4.05 -6.74
CA ALA A 36 6.02 -5.26 -7.54
C ALA A 36 6.50 -6.47 -6.71
N LEU A 37 6.94 -6.25 -5.46
CA LEU A 37 7.37 -7.29 -4.54
C LEU A 37 6.28 -7.48 -3.49
N TRP A 38 5.64 -8.64 -3.54
CA TRP A 38 4.46 -8.93 -2.75
C TRP A 38 4.76 -10.01 -1.70
N PRO A 39 4.16 -9.93 -0.49
CA PRO A 39 3.29 -8.86 0.04
C PRO A 39 4.05 -7.61 0.53
N ILE A 40 3.41 -6.44 0.44
CA ILE A 40 4.03 -5.13 0.75
C ILE A 40 3.93 -4.82 2.25
N GLN A 41 5.05 -4.43 2.85
CA GLN A 41 5.15 -3.88 4.21
C GLN A 41 5.97 -2.57 4.20
N GLY A 42 5.89 -1.80 5.28
CA GLY A 42 6.77 -0.66 5.44
C GLY A 42 6.53 0.16 6.70
N LEU A 43 6.89 1.43 6.61
CA LEU A 43 6.72 2.40 7.66
C LEU A 43 5.24 2.77 7.84
N GLN A 44 4.75 2.69 9.08
CA GLN A 44 3.47 3.24 9.49
C GLN A 44 3.66 4.44 10.42
N LEU A 45 2.93 5.52 10.15
CA LEU A 45 2.86 6.70 11.01
C LEU A 45 1.60 6.54 11.86
N ARG A 46 1.76 6.20 13.14
CA ARG A 46 0.65 5.80 14.01
C ARG A 46 0.64 6.58 15.30
N CYS A 47 -0.56 6.89 15.77
CA CYS A 47 -0.76 7.44 17.10
C CYS A 47 0.07 8.69 17.40
N ASN A 48 0.49 9.48 16.41
CA ASN A 48 1.21 10.73 16.65
C ASN A 48 0.22 11.86 16.89
N ASP A 49 0.60 12.84 17.72
CA ASP A 49 -0.23 14.00 18.05
C ASP A 49 0.43 15.26 17.48
N PHE A 50 -0.25 15.92 16.54
CA PHE A 50 0.22 17.12 15.86
C PHE A 50 -0.50 18.36 16.38
N GLU A 51 0.25 19.38 16.79
CA GLU A 51 -0.31 20.60 17.35
C GLU A 51 0.39 21.84 16.79
N ASN A 52 -0.34 22.70 16.07
CA ASN A 52 0.23 23.91 15.47
C ASN A 52 1.42 23.58 14.55
N CYS A 53 1.29 22.50 13.79
CA CYS A 53 2.17 22.15 12.68
C CYS A 53 1.61 22.81 11.39
N ARG A 54 2.49 23.24 10.48
CA ARG A 54 2.03 23.78 9.17
C ARG A 54 1.65 22.66 8.19
N ALA A 55 2.33 21.52 8.27
CA ALA A 55 1.90 20.28 7.66
C ALA A 55 2.20 19.15 8.63
N ASP A 56 1.24 18.25 8.84
CA ASP A 56 1.32 17.16 9.79
C ASP A 56 2.12 16.01 9.21
N ILE A 57 1.69 15.48 8.06
CA ILE A 57 2.33 14.36 7.37
C ILE A 57 2.60 14.76 5.91
N LEU A 58 3.89 14.76 5.54
CA LEU A 58 4.35 14.94 4.18
C LEU A 58 5.07 13.67 3.70
N ILE A 59 4.66 13.14 2.54
CA ILE A 59 5.34 12.07 1.82
C ILE A 59 5.73 12.64 0.45
N PRO A 60 6.88 13.35 0.38
CA PRO A 60 7.23 14.14 -0.79
C PRO A 60 7.83 13.27 -1.88
N ALA A 61 7.49 13.58 -3.13
CA ALA A 61 8.15 13.00 -4.27
C ALA A 61 9.40 13.81 -4.63
N GLU A 62 10.45 13.14 -5.10
CA GLU A 62 11.68 13.82 -5.52
C GLU A 62 11.51 14.49 -6.91
N ASP A 63 12.37 15.46 -7.21
CA ASP A 63 12.42 16.18 -8.50
C ASP A 63 12.95 15.31 -9.66
N SER A 64 13.55 14.16 -9.35
CA SER A 64 14.14 13.25 -10.35
C SER A 64 13.23 12.02 -10.53
N PRO A 65 13.04 11.52 -11.76
CA PRO A 65 12.20 10.35 -12.05
C PRO A 65 12.90 9.06 -11.55
N GLY A 66 12.91 8.85 -10.24
CA GLY A 66 13.09 7.53 -9.65
C GLY A 66 11.78 6.74 -9.76
N PRO A 67 11.82 5.40 -9.80
CA PRO A 67 10.60 4.60 -9.84
C PRO A 67 9.73 4.93 -8.62
N SER A 68 8.56 5.52 -8.87
CA SER A 68 7.53 5.87 -7.87
C SER A 68 7.10 4.67 -7.03
N ASP A 69 7.28 3.46 -7.56
CA ASP A 69 6.72 2.24 -7.00
C ASP A 69 7.46 1.74 -5.75
N ILE A 70 8.67 2.24 -5.47
CA ILE A 70 9.49 1.81 -4.31
C ILE A 70 9.63 2.87 -3.22
N SER A 71 9.22 4.11 -3.50
CA SER A 71 9.28 5.22 -2.53
C SER A 71 7.92 5.44 -1.87
N GLY A 72 7.93 6.02 -0.68
CA GLY A 72 6.74 6.29 0.12
C GLY A 72 6.74 5.50 1.42
N ILE A 73 5.57 5.43 2.05
CA ILE A 73 5.33 4.70 3.30
C ILE A 73 4.42 3.48 3.06
N SER A 74 4.22 2.64 4.07
CA SER A 74 3.35 1.48 3.93
C SER A 74 1.99 1.85 3.30
N PRO A 75 1.48 1.05 2.34
CA PRO A 75 0.15 1.24 1.77
C PRO A 75 -0.96 1.13 2.82
N TRP A 76 -0.70 0.53 3.99
CA TRP A 76 -1.68 0.40 5.06
C TRP A 76 -1.24 1.21 6.27
N GLN A 77 -1.99 2.27 6.61
CA GLN A 77 -1.80 3.02 7.85
C GLN A 77 -2.84 2.54 8.86
N GLY A 78 -2.43 1.62 9.73
CA GLY A 78 -3.35 0.79 10.53
C GLY A 78 -3.93 -0.38 9.72
N ALA A 79 -5.01 -0.99 10.23
CA ALA A 79 -5.65 -2.13 9.59
C ALA A 79 -7.15 -2.24 9.88
N LYS A 80 -7.87 -2.94 9.00
CA LYS A 80 -9.28 -3.30 9.21
C LYS A 80 -9.40 -4.34 10.33
N SER A 81 -9.81 -3.89 11.51
CA SER A 81 -9.93 -4.72 12.70
C SER A 81 -10.91 -4.14 13.72
N ASN A 82 -11.45 -4.98 14.59
CA ASN A 82 -12.27 -4.56 15.72
C ASN A 82 -11.44 -4.17 16.97
N ASN A 83 -10.12 -4.34 16.92
CA ASN A 83 -9.23 -3.90 17.98
C ASN A 83 -8.93 -2.40 17.82
N PRO A 84 -9.22 -1.53 18.83
CA PRO A 84 -8.89 -0.11 18.75
C PRO A 84 -7.41 0.16 18.51
N GLU A 85 -6.52 -0.71 18.99
CA GLU A 85 -5.07 -0.61 18.82
C GLU A 85 -4.58 -0.87 17.39
N ASP A 86 -5.45 -1.31 16.48
CA ASP A 86 -5.09 -1.57 15.07
C ASP A 86 -5.38 -0.35 14.16
N MET A 87 -5.99 0.72 14.68
CA MET A 87 -6.26 1.95 13.92
C MET A 87 -4.98 2.76 13.69
N ALA A 88 -4.94 3.64 12.69
CA ALA A 88 -3.81 4.56 12.51
C ALA A 88 -3.62 5.46 13.73
N GLY A 89 -4.71 6.08 14.20
CA GLY A 89 -4.78 6.75 15.51
C GLY A 89 -4.02 8.06 15.65
N ASN A 90 -3.45 8.64 14.58
CA ASN A 90 -2.85 9.97 14.66
C ASN A 90 -3.91 11.03 14.98
N LEU A 91 -3.53 12.08 15.70
CA LEU A 91 -4.35 13.25 15.99
C LEU A 91 -3.83 14.44 15.20
N PHE A 92 -4.53 14.79 14.12
CA PHE A 92 -4.15 15.87 13.22
C PHE A 92 -4.42 17.25 13.81
N TYR A 93 -3.60 18.23 13.44
CA TYR A 93 -3.81 19.64 13.73
C TYR A 93 -4.78 20.25 12.72
N ILE A 94 -6.07 20.25 13.08
CA ILE A 94 -7.14 20.71 12.19
C ILE A 94 -7.67 22.07 12.70
N PRO A 95 -7.08 23.21 12.31
CA PRO A 95 -7.57 24.53 12.72
C PRO A 95 -8.96 24.85 12.17
N ASN A 96 -9.30 24.27 11.01
CA ASN A 96 -10.61 24.39 10.36
C ASN A 96 -11.15 23.00 9.98
N GLN A 97 -12.38 22.68 10.38
CA GLN A 97 -13.01 21.39 10.06
C GLN A 97 -13.64 21.35 8.65
N THR A 98 -13.56 22.45 7.91
CA THR A 98 -14.00 22.55 6.52
C THR A 98 -12.76 22.40 5.65
N PRO A 99 -12.71 21.42 4.72
CA PRO A 99 -11.60 21.30 3.79
C PRO A 99 -11.40 22.59 3.01
N ASP A 100 -10.15 22.99 2.82
CA ASP A 100 -9.74 24.11 1.97
C ASP A 100 -8.67 23.71 0.93
N ASP A 101 -8.43 22.41 0.77
CA ASP A 101 -7.62 21.79 -0.28
C ASP A 101 -6.13 22.21 -0.22
N ASP A 102 -5.62 22.56 0.96
CA ASP A 102 -4.19 22.85 1.18
C ASP A 102 -3.34 21.60 1.48
N TYR A 103 -4.01 20.47 1.73
CA TYR A 103 -3.46 19.14 1.99
C TYR A 103 -2.52 19.08 3.19
N ASP A 104 -2.74 19.90 4.21
CA ASP A 104 -1.83 20.03 5.37
C ASP A 104 -1.87 18.83 6.34
N ASP A 105 -2.97 18.08 6.45
CA ASP A 105 -3.06 16.90 7.32
C ASP A 105 -2.25 15.72 6.75
N ILE A 106 -2.50 15.36 5.48
CA ILE A 106 -1.74 14.32 4.76
C ILE A 106 -1.50 14.73 3.31
N ASN A 107 -0.29 15.16 3.01
CA ASN A 107 0.18 15.37 1.64
C ASN A 107 1.00 14.16 1.17
N ASN A 108 0.38 13.29 0.35
CA ASN A 108 1.06 12.14 -0.24
C ASN A 108 1.28 12.35 -1.75
N GLN A 109 2.55 12.46 -2.15
CA GLN A 109 2.94 12.65 -3.54
C GLN A 109 3.52 11.38 -4.17
N LEU A 110 3.56 10.29 -3.42
CA LEU A 110 4.08 8.99 -3.83
C LEU A 110 2.94 7.95 -3.81
N GLY A 111 3.27 6.67 -3.82
CA GLY A 111 2.28 5.63 -4.03
C GLY A 111 1.16 5.62 -2.99
N HIS A 112 0.01 5.11 -3.43
CA HIS A 112 -1.27 5.19 -2.73
C HIS A 112 -1.23 4.57 -1.33
N ILE A 113 -1.91 5.20 -0.38
CA ILE A 113 -2.09 4.68 0.99
C ILE A 113 -3.57 4.59 1.37
N THR A 114 -3.90 3.62 2.22
CA THR A 114 -5.19 3.53 2.92
C THR A 114 -5.01 3.85 4.39
N TYR A 115 -5.74 4.85 4.87
CA TYR A 115 -5.71 5.32 6.24
C TYR A 115 -6.93 4.81 7.03
N PHE A 116 -6.71 3.87 7.94
CA PHE A 116 -7.76 3.27 8.77
C PHE A 116 -8.01 4.10 10.03
N PHE A 117 -9.18 4.71 10.15
CA PHE A 117 -9.53 5.56 11.29
C PHE A 117 -10.81 5.11 12.00
N PRO A 118 -10.93 5.35 13.31
CA PRO A 118 -12.12 4.98 14.07
C PRO A 118 -13.27 5.95 13.80
N PHE A 119 -14.38 5.46 13.26
CA PHE A 119 -15.59 6.25 13.00
C PHE A 119 -16.30 6.66 14.30
N ASN A 120 -16.41 5.73 15.25
CA ASN A 120 -16.98 5.97 16.58
C ASN A 120 -15.87 6.34 17.58
N ASN A 121 -15.44 7.60 17.56
CA ASN A 121 -14.36 8.14 18.41
C ASN A 121 -14.85 9.24 19.37
N ASN A 122 -13.99 9.68 20.29
CA ASN A 122 -14.22 10.84 21.17
C ASN A 122 -13.40 12.08 20.78
N ASN A 123 -12.64 12.01 19.69
CA ASN A 123 -11.75 13.07 19.22
C ASN A 123 -11.70 13.06 17.69
N ASN A 124 -12.34 14.04 17.06
CA ASN A 124 -12.44 14.11 15.60
C ASN A 124 -11.09 14.33 14.90
N ARG A 125 -10.04 14.72 15.62
CA ARG A 125 -8.67 14.85 15.09
C ARG A 125 -8.09 13.53 14.59
N VAL A 126 -8.74 12.39 14.85
CA VAL A 126 -8.33 11.09 14.29
C VAL A 126 -8.53 10.96 12.79
N LYS A 127 -9.39 11.80 12.21
CA LYS A 127 -9.74 11.80 10.80
C LYS A 127 -9.13 13.05 10.16
N PRO A 128 -8.24 12.92 9.16
CA PRO A 128 -7.79 14.07 8.39
C PRO A 128 -8.96 14.66 7.59
N VAL A 129 -8.93 15.97 7.41
CA VAL A 129 -9.87 16.78 6.65
C VAL A 129 -9.25 17.17 5.31
N ASP A 130 -7.98 17.57 5.29
CA ASP A 130 -7.26 18.05 4.10
C ASP A 130 -6.15 17.06 3.71
N TYR A 131 -6.37 16.34 2.61
CA TYR A 131 -5.46 15.30 2.14
C TYR A 131 -5.52 15.11 0.63
N THR A 132 -4.46 14.56 0.03
CA THR A 132 -4.40 14.28 -1.41
C THR A 132 -5.29 13.09 -1.79
N HIS A 133 -6.51 13.32 -2.27
CA HIS A 133 -7.50 12.28 -2.59
C HIS A 133 -7.05 11.32 -3.69
N SER A 134 -6.20 11.77 -4.60
CA SER A 134 -5.60 10.97 -5.67
C SER A 134 -4.71 9.84 -5.13
N SER A 135 -4.14 9.97 -3.93
CA SER A 135 -3.13 9.05 -3.36
C SER A 135 -3.43 8.60 -1.92
N VAL A 136 -4.54 9.05 -1.33
CA VAL A 136 -4.96 8.71 0.04
C VAL A 136 -6.43 8.28 0.06
N THR A 137 -6.68 7.07 0.54
CA THR A 137 -8.04 6.57 0.81
C THR A 137 -8.30 6.53 2.31
N LEU A 138 -9.30 7.26 2.79
CA LEU A 138 -9.75 7.15 4.18
C LEU A 138 -10.73 6.00 4.33
N TYR A 139 -10.48 5.09 5.28
CA TYR A 139 -11.35 3.95 5.54
C TYR A 139 -11.90 3.98 6.99
N PRO A 140 -13.19 4.30 7.18
CA PRO A 140 -13.80 4.36 8.50
C PRO A 140 -14.05 2.97 9.07
N ILE A 141 -13.67 2.75 10.33
CA ILE A 141 -13.96 1.52 11.07
C ILE A 141 -14.89 1.83 12.25
N THR A 142 -16.02 1.14 12.32
CA THR A 142 -16.88 1.16 13.51
C THR A 142 -16.45 0.03 14.45
N LEU A 143 -15.86 0.40 15.57
CA LEU A 143 -15.38 -0.53 16.59
C LEU A 143 -16.50 -0.93 17.55
N ASN A 144 -16.34 -2.08 18.21
CA ASN A 144 -17.30 -2.58 19.21
C ASN A 144 -17.42 -1.66 20.43
N THR A 145 -16.37 -0.92 20.74
CA THR A 145 -16.30 0.08 21.81
C THR A 145 -15.92 1.43 21.22
N GLN A 146 -16.38 2.52 21.81
CA GLN A 146 -15.94 3.86 21.40
C GLN A 146 -14.42 3.96 21.52
N TRP A 147 -13.79 4.45 20.45
CA TRP A 147 -12.36 4.67 20.42
C TRP A 147 -11.98 5.89 21.26
N THR A 148 -10.90 5.76 22.02
CA THR A 148 -10.22 6.86 22.69
C THR A 148 -8.71 6.73 22.44
N TYR A 149 -7.98 7.83 22.56
CA TYR A 149 -6.53 7.79 22.38
C TYR A 149 -5.86 6.83 23.38
N GLU A 150 -6.39 6.67 24.59
CA GLU A 150 -5.87 5.75 25.59
C GLU A 150 -6.05 4.27 25.23
N ASN A 151 -7.17 3.90 24.60
CA ASN A 151 -7.44 2.51 24.22
C ASN A 151 -6.91 2.14 22.84
N GLY A 152 -6.75 3.11 21.95
CA GLY A 152 -6.25 2.91 20.59
C GLY A 152 -4.76 3.13 20.44
N CYS A 153 -4.17 3.92 21.32
CA CYS A 153 -2.75 4.29 21.25
C CYS A 153 -2.06 4.04 22.59
N PRO A 154 -2.03 2.79 23.11
CA PRO A 154 -1.39 2.47 24.38
C PRO A 154 0.10 2.85 24.38
N SER A 155 0.65 3.21 25.54
CA SER A 155 2.03 3.71 25.59
C SER A 155 2.99 2.58 25.34
N SER A 156 3.97 2.81 24.47
CA SER A 156 5.12 1.93 24.29
C SER A 156 6.25 2.23 25.28
N THR A 157 6.07 3.21 26.18
CA THR A 157 7.06 3.61 27.19
C THR A 157 7.20 2.57 28.29
N GLU A 158 8.02 1.58 28.01
CA GLU A 158 8.70 0.69 28.95
C GLU A 158 10.20 0.99 28.89
N SER A 159 10.55 2.25 29.16
CA SER A 159 11.94 2.68 29.31
C SER A 159 12.61 2.15 30.58
N ASP A 160 11.88 1.37 31.39
CA ASP A 160 12.43 0.47 32.41
C ASP A 160 12.01 -0.94 31.98
N GLY A 161 12.93 -1.92 31.95
CA GLY A 161 12.76 -3.30 31.46
C GLY A 161 11.71 -4.15 32.21
N ASN A 162 10.51 -3.62 32.31
CA ASN A 162 9.38 -4.08 33.08
C ASN A 162 8.13 -3.61 32.34
N SER A 163 7.97 -4.10 31.11
CA SER A 163 6.64 -4.45 30.69
C SER A 163 5.98 -5.23 31.80
N GLY A 164 4.68 -5.03 32.01
CA GLY A 164 3.90 -6.09 32.63
C GLY A 164 4.15 -7.44 31.92
N SER A 165 4.57 -7.42 30.65
CA SER A 165 5.02 -8.56 29.88
C SER A 165 6.46 -9.01 30.15
N THR A 166 6.55 -10.10 30.90
CA THR A 166 7.79 -10.86 31.05
C THR A 166 8.40 -11.21 29.68
N THR A 167 9.71 -11.47 29.62
CA THR A 167 10.35 -11.99 28.39
C THR A 167 9.65 -13.23 27.83
N GLY A 168 9.02 -14.04 28.70
CA GLY A 168 8.17 -15.15 28.29
C GLY A 168 6.92 -14.72 27.50
N GLU A 169 6.26 -13.65 27.92
CA GLU A 169 5.11 -13.08 27.21
C GLU A 169 5.51 -12.49 25.86
N LEU A 170 6.60 -11.72 25.80
CA LEU A 170 7.09 -11.17 24.53
C LEU A 170 7.47 -12.28 23.53
N LYS A 171 8.10 -13.36 23.99
CA LYS A 171 8.37 -14.55 23.15
C LYS A 171 7.08 -15.23 22.69
N SER A 172 6.08 -15.33 23.56
CA SER A 172 4.77 -15.87 23.20
C SER A 172 4.07 -15.00 22.15
N GLN A 173 4.12 -13.67 22.29
CA GLN A 173 3.57 -12.72 21.32
C GLN A 173 4.31 -12.83 19.99
N LEU A 174 5.64 -12.85 20.00
CA LEU A 174 6.46 -13.02 18.79
C LEU A 174 6.06 -14.29 18.02
N ALA A 175 5.97 -15.43 18.72
CA ALA A 175 5.58 -16.69 18.11
C ALA A 175 4.13 -16.68 17.60
N GLN A 176 3.20 -16.13 18.39
CA GLN A 176 1.79 -16.05 18.03
C GLN A 176 1.59 -15.17 16.78
N TYR A 177 2.15 -13.97 16.77
CA TYR A 177 2.01 -13.05 15.65
C TYR A 177 2.75 -13.54 14.40
N GLY A 178 3.90 -14.21 14.57
CA GLY A 178 4.57 -14.92 13.48
C GLY A 178 3.66 -15.97 12.83
N GLN A 179 3.09 -16.88 13.63
CA GLN A 179 2.15 -17.89 13.12
C GLN A 179 0.91 -17.28 12.45
N GLN A 180 0.42 -16.15 12.96
CA GLN A 180 -0.72 -15.46 12.37
C GLN A 180 -0.36 -14.76 11.06
N ALA A 181 0.83 -14.16 10.96
CA ALA A 181 1.36 -13.60 9.71
C ALA A 181 1.53 -14.72 8.67
N ASP A 182 2.24 -15.80 9.00
CA ASP A 182 2.44 -16.96 8.12
C ASP A 182 1.10 -17.54 7.64
N SER A 183 0.10 -17.64 8.52
CA SER A 183 -1.21 -18.16 8.15
C SER A 183 -1.94 -17.25 7.16
N VAL A 184 -1.81 -15.92 7.27
CA VAL A 184 -2.44 -14.99 6.34
C VAL A 184 -1.66 -14.93 5.03
N GLU A 185 -0.33 -15.01 5.08
CA GLU A 185 0.53 -15.08 3.90
C GLU A 185 0.24 -16.33 3.07
N ASN A 186 0.12 -17.50 3.69
CA ASN A 186 -0.26 -18.73 2.99
C ASN A 186 -1.64 -18.64 2.33
N LEU A 187 -2.60 -17.98 2.99
CA LEU A 187 -3.93 -17.74 2.43
C LEU A 187 -3.85 -16.80 1.22
N LEU A 188 -3.11 -15.71 1.36
CA LEU A 188 -2.83 -14.75 0.32
C LEU A 188 -2.20 -15.45 -0.90
N THR A 189 -1.19 -16.30 -0.69
CA THR A 189 -0.48 -17.03 -1.76
C THR A 189 -1.42 -17.97 -2.50
N LEU A 190 -2.41 -18.56 -1.82
CA LEU A 190 -3.40 -19.43 -2.45
C LEU A 190 -4.45 -18.66 -3.27
N LEU A 191 -4.77 -17.42 -2.86
CA LEU A 191 -5.83 -16.64 -3.48
C LEU A 191 -5.34 -15.79 -4.65
N VAL A 192 -4.12 -15.24 -4.55
CA VAL A 192 -3.52 -14.43 -5.61
C VAL A 192 -3.29 -15.27 -6.86
N ASP A 193 -3.86 -14.82 -7.98
CA ASP A 193 -3.79 -15.49 -9.29
C ASP A 193 -4.10 -17.00 -9.22
N GLY A 194 -5.11 -17.39 -8.42
CA GLY A 194 -5.50 -18.79 -8.26
C GLY A 194 -4.43 -19.69 -7.63
N GLY A 195 -3.42 -19.11 -6.99
CA GLY A 195 -2.33 -19.83 -6.33
C GLY A 195 -1.05 -19.98 -7.16
N ASN A 196 -1.04 -19.48 -8.40
CA ASN A 196 0.11 -19.63 -9.29
C ASN A 196 0.25 -18.47 -10.29
N THR A 197 0.80 -17.35 -9.82
CA THR A 197 1.10 -16.16 -10.63
C THR A 197 1.89 -16.47 -11.89
N GLU A 198 2.94 -17.30 -11.81
CA GLU A 198 3.79 -17.63 -12.97
C GLU A 198 3.02 -18.37 -14.07
N ALA A 199 2.14 -19.32 -13.68
CA ALA A 199 1.32 -20.05 -14.62
C ALA A 199 0.28 -19.16 -15.30
N VAL A 200 -0.44 -18.34 -14.52
CA VAL A 200 -1.45 -17.41 -15.07
C VAL A 200 -0.78 -16.36 -15.95
N GLN A 201 0.37 -15.81 -15.52
CA GLN A 201 1.15 -14.88 -16.34
C GLN A 201 1.56 -15.53 -17.67
N SER A 202 2.08 -16.76 -17.62
CA SER A 202 2.51 -17.48 -18.83
C SER A 202 1.33 -17.79 -19.75
N GLU A 203 0.15 -18.09 -19.21
CA GLU A 203 -1.06 -18.33 -19.97
C GLU A 203 -1.52 -17.06 -20.70
N VAL A 204 -1.56 -15.92 -20.00
CA VAL A 204 -1.89 -14.62 -20.61
C VAL A 204 -0.86 -14.24 -21.67
N ASP A 205 0.44 -14.36 -21.39
CA ASP A 205 1.51 -13.95 -22.30
C ASP A 205 1.54 -14.81 -23.58
N ASN A 206 1.28 -16.11 -23.48
CA ASN A 206 1.29 -17.02 -24.62
C ASN A 206 -0.06 -17.10 -25.36
N SER A 207 -1.10 -16.45 -24.84
CA SER A 207 -2.43 -16.48 -25.44
C SER A 207 -2.50 -15.79 -26.81
N SER A 208 -3.54 -16.15 -27.56
CA SER A 208 -3.85 -15.63 -28.89
C SER A 208 -5.32 -15.22 -29.01
N PRO A 209 -5.72 -14.41 -30.02
CA PRO A 209 -7.09 -13.90 -30.12
C PRO A 209 -8.22 -14.94 -30.06
N PRO A 210 -8.09 -16.17 -30.58
CA PRO A 210 -9.09 -17.23 -30.37
C PRO A 210 -9.36 -17.60 -28.89
N GLU A 211 -8.39 -17.37 -28.00
CA GLU A 211 -8.44 -17.70 -26.56
C GLU A 211 -8.93 -16.51 -25.70
N THR A 212 -9.24 -15.36 -26.33
CA THR A 212 -9.67 -14.12 -25.65
C THR A 212 -10.68 -14.34 -24.52
N MET A 213 -11.76 -15.08 -24.79
CA MET A 213 -12.82 -15.28 -23.80
C MET A 213 -12.41 -16.26 -22.69
N GLU A 214 -11.50 -17.19 -22.96
CA GLU A 214 -10.99 -18.13 -21.97
C GLU A 214 -10.11 -17.37 -20.97
N VAL A 215 -9.14 -16.61 -21.47
CA VAL A 215 -8.26 -15.76 -20.67
C VAL A 215 -9.07 -14.73 -19.87
N TYR A 216 -10.01 -14.03 -20.52
CA TYR A 216 -10.86 -13.06 -19.83
C TYR A 216 -11.67 -13.70 -18.69
N ASN A 217 -12.31 -14.85 -18.93
CA ASN A 217 -13.11 -15.52 -17.91
C ASN A 217 -12.26 -16.06 -16.75
N GLN A 218 -11.05 -16.55 -17.03
CA GLN A 218 -10.10 -16.96 -16.01
C GLN A 218 -9.74 -15.78 -15.09
N LEU A 219 -9.26 -14.67 -15.66
CA LEU A 219 -8.87 -13.48 -14.91
C LEU A 219 -10.04 -12.90 -14.09
N MET A 220 -11.24 -12.88 -14.67
CA MET A 220 -12.45 -12.46 -13.96
C MET A 220 -12.84 -13.43 -12.82
N SER A 221 -12.56 -14.73 -12.97
CA SER A 221 -12.83 -15.72 -11.92
C SER A 221 -11.86 -15.67 -10.75
N GLU A 222 -10.62 -15.21 -11.00
CA GLU A 222 -9.57 -15.00 -10.00
C GLU A 222 -9.67 -13.61 -9.33
N SER A 223 -10.50 -12.72 -9.88
CA SER A 223 -10.80 -11.43 -9.27
C SER A 223 -11.56 -11.59 -7.93
N PRO A 224 -11.31 -10.75 -6.90
CA PRO A 224 -10.51 -9.53 -6.91
C PRO A 224 -9.06 -9.74 -6.45
N TYR A 225 -8.45 -10.90 -6.71
CA TYR A 225 -7.12 -11.26 -6.21
C TYR A 225 -6.01 -11.26 -7.28
N LEU A 226 -6.24 -10.65 -8.45
CA LEU A 226 -5.18 -10.58 -9.45
C LEU A 226 -3.97 -9.77 -8.97
N SER A 227 -2.76 -10.27 -9.23
CA SER A 227 -1.52 -9.56 -8.95
C SER A 227 -1.22 -8.47 -9.99
N ASP A 228 -0.40 -7.51 -9.59
CA ASP A 228 0.13 -6.50 -10.51
C ASP A 228 0.93 -7.13 -11.66
N THR A 229 1.57 -8.29 -11.44
CA THR A 229 2.31 -9.03 -12.47
C THR A 229 1.39 -9.55 -13.57
N VAL A 230 0.29 -10.22 -13.20
CA VAL A 230 -0.69 -10.75 -14.17
C VAL A 230 -1.43 -9.61 -14.86
N VAL A 231 -1.87 -8.60 -14.10
CA VAL A 231 -2.58 -7.44 -14.68
C VAL A 231 -1.67 -6.65 -15.62
N SER A 232 -0.39 -6.46 -15.28
CA SER A 232 0.59 -5.86 -16.18
C SER A 232 0.71 -6.62 -17.50
N THR A 233 0.78 -7.95 -17.43
CA THR A 233 0.87 -8.79 -18.64
C THR A 233 -0.42 -8.70 -19.46
N ALA A 234 -1.57 -8.66 -18.80
CA ALA A 234 -2.87 -8.47 -19.43
C ALA A 234 -3.02 -7.10 -20.12
N ILE A 235 -2.45 -6.03 -19.54
CA ILE A 235 -2.42 -4.69 -20.12
C ILE A 235 -1.64 -4.68 -21.45
N GLU A 236 -0.51 -5.38 -21.49
CA GLU A 236 0.36 -5.46 -22.68
C GLU A 236 -0.24 -6.32 -23.80
N LYS A 237 -1.09 -7.30 -23.46
CA LYS A 237 -1.70 -8.25 -24.40
C LYS A 237 -2.93 -7.68 -25.14
N GLU A 238 -2.78 -6.52 -25.77
CA GLU A 238 -3.88 -5.76 -26.37
C GLU A 238 -4.66 -6.49 -27.48
N ASP A 239 -4.01 -7.41 -28.21
CA ASP A 239 -4.61 -8.18 -29.29
C ASP A 239 -5.57 -9.27 -28.78
N VAL A 240 -5.39 -9.70 -27.54
CA VAL A 240 -6.24 -10.67 -26.84
C VAL A 240 -7.20 -9.97 -25.87
N LEU A 241 -6.75 -8.95 -25.16
CA LEU A 241 -7.53 -8.20 -24.17
C LEU A 241 -7.72 -6.73 -24.60
N PRO A 242 -8.79 -6.45 -25.39
CA PRO A 242 -9.18 -5.09 -25.74
C PRO A 242 -9.48 -4.21 -24.53
N ALA A 243 -9.44 -2.89 -24.75
CA ALA A 243 -9.70 -1.84 -23.75
C ALA A 243 -10.89 -2.10 -22.81
N VAL A 244 -12.02 -2.56 -23.35
CA VAL A 244 -13.26 -2.85 -22.61
C VAL A 244 -13.04 -3.96 -21.57
N MET A 245 -12.42 -5.08 -21.98
CA MET A 245 -12.13 -6.23 -21.12
C MET A 245 -11.09 -5.86 -20.07
N MET A 246 -10.07 -5.08 -20.45
CA MET A 246 -9.06 -4.62 -19.51
C MET A 246 -9.68 -3.73 -18.42
N ARG A 247 -10.58 -2.83 -18.81
CA ARG A 247 -11.36 -2.01 -17.88
C ARG A 247 -12.20 -2.88 -16.94
N ASP A 248 -12.87 -3.92 -17.44
CA ASP A 248 -13.67 -4.82 -16.60
C ASP A 248 -12.81 -5.56 -15.57
N ILE A 249 -11.64 -6.08 -15.99
CA ILE A 249 -10.68 -6.75 -15.12
C ILE A 249 -10.17 -5.79 -14.03
N MET A 250 -9.74 -4.58 -14.38
CA MET A 250 -9.23 -3.61 -13.39
C MET A 250 -10.33 -3.11 -12.45
N VAL A 251 -11.57 -2.92 -12.93
CA VAL A 251 -12.72 -2.58 -12.07
C VAL A 251 -13.06 -3.73 -11.11
N ALA A 252 -12.95 -4.98 -11.55
CA ALA A 252 -13.12 -6.16 -10.70
C ALA A 252 -11.97 -6.34 -9.68
N ASN A 253 -10.85 -5.66 -9.88
CA ASN A 253 -9.67 -5.66 -9.00
C ASN A 253 -9.35 -4.22 -8.55
N PRO A 254 -10.14 -3.62 -7.65
CA PRO A 254 -10.03 -2.19 -7.31
C PRO A 254 -8.64 -1.72 -6.87
N HIS A 255 -7.82 -2.60 -6.31
CA HIS A 255 -6.43 -2.30 -5.93
C HIS A 255 -5.56 -1.91 -7.12
N THR A 256 -5.88 -2.35 -8.33
CA THR A 256 -5.13 -2.00 -9.54
C THR A 256 -5.20 -0.50 -9.86
N ALA A 257 -6.27 0.18 -9.43
CA ALA A 257 -6.41 1.63 -9.58
C ALA A 257 -5.50 2.44 -8.65
N LYS A 258 -4.88 1.79 -7.67
CA LYS A 258 -3.96 2.38 -6.68
C LYS A 258 -2.49 2.10 -7.02
N SER A 259 -2.24 1.37 -8.11
CA SER A 259 -0.91 1.04 -8.60
C SER A 259 -0.51 1.99 -9.72
N ASP A 260 0.39 2.92 -9.42
CA ASP A 260 0.90 3.88 -10.41
C ASP A 260 1.61 3.14 -11.55
N HIS A 261 2.33 2.06 -11.24
CA HIS A 261 2.90 1.12 -12.23
C HIS A 261 1.86 0.67 -13.27
N LEU A 262 0.71 0.15 -12.81
CA LEU A 262 -0.33 -0.37 -13.71
C LEU A 262 -1.02 0.75 -14.50
N LEU A 263 -1.26 1.91 -13.87
CA LEU A 263 -1.86 3.06 -14.56
C LEU A 263 -0.93 3.63 -15.63
N ASN A 264 0.38 3.70 -15.36
CA ASN A 264 1.38 4.11 -16.33
C ASN A 264 1.42 3.14 -17.51
N LYS A 265 1.49 1.82 -17.25
CA LYS A 265 1.43 0.80 -18.31
C LYS A 265 0.13 0.86 -19.12
N LEU A 266 -1.01 1.16 -18.48
CA LEU A 266 -2.29 1.33 -19.15
C LEU A 266 -2.26 2.52 -20.13
N GLY A 267 -1.58 3.61 -19.77
CA GLY A 267 -1.36 4.78 -20.62
C GLY A 267 -0.38 4.56 -21.77
N GLU A 268 0.49 3.55 -21.68
CA GLU A 268 1.47 3.18 -22.71
C GLU A 268 0.89 2.28 -23.81
N ARG A 269 -0.36 1.84 -23.69
CA ARG A 269 -1.04 1.03 -24.70
C ARG A 269 -1.06 1.72 -26.06
N ASN A 270 -0.82 0.96 -27.12
CA ASN A 270 -0.94 1.41 -28.51
C ASN A 270 -2.37 1.85 -28.82
N ASN A 271 -3.37 1.14 -28.27
CA ASN A 271 -4.77 1.53 -28.30
C ASN A 271 -5.20 1.97 -26.89
N PRO A 272 -5.08 3.28 -26.57
CA PRO A 272 -5.37 3.78 -25.24
C PRO A 272 -6.86 3.65 -24.92
N LEU A 273 -7.16 3.46 -23.63
CA LEU A 273 -8.52 3.49 -23.13
C LEU A 273 -9.07 4.92 -23.21
N PRO A 274 -10.34 5.11 -23.61
CA PRO A 274 -11.00 6.40 -23.47
C PRO A 274 -11.04 6.87 -22.01
N ASP A 275 -10.97 8.19 -21.79
CA ASP A 275 -10.91 8.80 -20.44
C ASP A 275 -12.03 8.32 -19.51
N TYR A 276 -13.24 8.08 -20.01
CA TYR A 276 -14.35 7.59 -19.18
C TYR A 276 -14.11 6.18 -18.62
N MET A 277 -13.38 5.31 -19.35
CA MET A 277 -13.01 3.98 -18.88
C MET A 277 -11.91 4.06 -17.83
N ILE A 278 -10.95 4.98 -18.02
CA ILE A 278 -9.92 5.27 -17.01
C ILE A 278 -10.60 5.80 -15.74
N GLY A 279 -11.55 6.73 -15.88
CA GLY A 279 -12.38 7.20 -14.76
C GLY A 279 -13.14 6.07 -14.05
N GLN A 280 -13.67 5.08 -14.80
CA GLN A 280 -14.32 3.89 -14.21
C GLN A 280 -13.34 3.04 -13.39
N ILE A 281 -12.11 2.85 -13.86
CA ILE A 281 -11.04 2.16 -13.12
C ILE A 281 -10.70 2.96 -11.85
N LEU A 282 -10.49 4.27 -11.99
CA LEU A 282 -10.09 5.18 -10.92
C LEU A 282 -11.12 5.29 -9.78
N GLN A 283 -12.41 5.05 -10.04
CA GLN A 283 -13.41 4.90 -8.97
C GLN A 283 -13.03 3.80 -7.96
N GLY A 284 -12.26 2.79 -8.38
CA GLY A 284 -11.71 1.74 -7.53
C GLY A 284 -10.78 2.24 -6.42
N ARG A 285 -10.15 3.43 -6.55
CA ARG A 285 -9.30 4.01 -5.48
C ARG A 285 -10.06 4.19 -4.17
N SER A 286 -11.35 4.50 -4.24
CA SER A 286 -12.23 4.67 -3.08
C SER A 286 -12.70 3.35 -2.44
N ILE A 287 -12.40 2.20 -3.07
CA ILE A 287 -12.87 0.89 -2.66
C ILE A 287 -11.69 0.11 -2.05
N LEU A 288 -11.93 -0.54 -0.91
CA LEU A 288 -10.99 -1.51 -0.34
C LEU A 288 -11.33 -2.89 -0.91
N SER A 289 -10.44 -3.48 -1.72
CA SER A 289 -10.62 -4.81 -2.29
C SER A 289 -10.40 -5.92 -1.25
N LEU A 290 -10.86 -7.15 -1.54
CA LEU A 290 -10.64 -8.29 -0.64
C LEU A 290 -9.16 -8.68 -0.54
N LYS A 291 -8.38 -8.48 -1.61
CA LYS A 291 -6.92 -8.64 -1.60
C LYS A 291 -6.28 -7.67 -0.62
N GLU A 292 -6.62 -6.38 -0.72
CA GLU A 292 -6.10 -5.33 0.16
C GLU A 292 -6.47 -5.56 1.63
N GLU A 293 -7.70 -6.00 1.91
CA GLU A 293 -8.11 -6.37 3.27
C GLU A 293 -7.24 -7.50 3.83
N THR A 294 -6.91 -8.48 2.99
CA THR A 294 -6.10 -9.62 3.41
C THR A 294 -4.62 -9.21 3.57
N GLU A 295 -4.09 -8.35 2.71
CA GLU A 295 -2.74 -7.75 2.80
C GLU A 295 -2.59 -6.86 4.05
N SER A 296 -3.54 -5.97 4.31
CA SER A 296 -3.58 -5.15 5.51
C SER A 296 -3.59 -6.00 6.78
N ARG A 297 -4.30 -7.15 6.76
CA ARG A 297 -4.30 -8.11 7.87
C ARG A 297 -2.95 -8.80 8.06
N TRP A 298 -2.26 -9.16 6.98
CA TRP A 298 -0.91 -9.71 7.04
C TRP A 298 0.05 -8.68 7.65
N GLU A 299 0.08 -7.46 7.10
CA GLU A 299 1.00 -6.43 7.57
C GLU A 299 0.76 -6.08 9.04
N ARG A 300 -0.51 -6.05 9.49
CA ARG A 300 -0.83 -5.89 10.91
C ARG A 300 -0.09 -6.90 11.78
N PHE A 301 -0.14 -8.19 11.44
CA PHE A 301 0.53 -9.21 12.24
C PHE A 301 2.05 -9.12 12.13
N THR A 302 2.57 -8.77 10.95
CA THR A 302 4.00 -8.50 10.74
C THR A 302 4.48 -7.32 11.60
N GLN A 303 3.70 -6.25 11.72
CA GLN A 303 4.00 -5.11 12.60
C GLN A 303 3.98 -5.53 14.08
N GLN A 304 3.00 -6.34 14.50
CA GLN A 304 2.92 -6.84 15.87
C GLN A 304 4.08 -7.79 16.22
N LYS A 305 4.46 -8.69 15.28
CA LYS A 305 5.70 -9.51 15.37
C LYS A 305 6.91 -8.61 15.56
N SER A 306 7.06 -7.61 14.70
CA SER A 306 8.21 -6.69 14.69
C SER A 306 8.31 -5.85 15.96
N LYS A 307 7.18 -5.42 16.53
CA LYS A 307 7.11 -4.72 17.83
C LYS A 307 7.58 -5.61 18.98
N ALA A 308 7.09 -6.85 19.05
CA ALA A 308 7.53 -7.82 20.06
C ALA A 308 9.03 -8.15 19.93
N PHE A 309 9.50 -8.33 18.70
CA PHE A 309 10.92 -8.55 18.40
C PHE A 309 11.81 -7.39 18.87
N ARG A 310 11.47 -6.15 18.51
CA ARG A 310 12.22 -4.95 18.95
C ARG A 310 12.19 -4.76 20.47
N ALA A 311 11.11 -5.15 21.14
CA ALA A 311 11.04 -5.13 22.60
C ALA A 311 12.02 -6.14 23.22
N LEU A 312 12.09 -7.37 22.69
CA LEU A 312 13.05 -8.38 23.12
C LEU A 312 14.51 -7.95 22.85
N VAL A 313 14.80 -7.39 21.68
CA VAL A 313 16.14 -6.88 21.36
C VAL A 313 16.56 -5.80 22.37
N ARG A 314 15.69 -4.81 22.64
CA ARG A 314 15.96 -3.76 23.65
C ARG A 314 16.16 -4.34 25.05
N TYR A 315 15.36 -5.34 25.42
CA TYR A 315 15.52 -6.03 26.70
C TYR A 315 16.90 -6.68 26.82
N TYR A 316 17.33 -7.43 25.80
CA TYR A 316 18.63 -8.11 25.85
C TYR A 316 19.83 -7.18 25.75
N LEU A 317 19.73 -6.06 25.01
CA LEU A 317 20.80 -5.05 24.96
C LEU A 317 21.02 -4.35 26.31
N ASN A 318 19.96 -4.19 27.11
CA ASN A 318 20.06 -3.57 28.43
C ASN A 318 20.50 -4.54 29.54
N ASP A 319 20.51 -5.85 29.26
CA ASP A 319 20.95 -6.88 30.19
C ASP A 319 22.36 -7.36 29.84
N THR A 320 23.35 -6.92 30.61
CA THR A 320 24.78 -7.24 30.43
C THR A 320 25.11 -8.74 30.46
N ALA A 321 24.19 -9.61 30.89
CA ALA A 321 24.36 -11.07 30.88
C ALA A 321 23.68 -11.79 29.71
N SER A 322 23.05 -11.06 28.77
CA SER A 322 22.12 -11.62 27.78
C SER A 322 22.63 -11.67 26.33
N SER A 323 23.94 -11.52 26.09
CA SER A 323 24.51 -11.56 24.73
C SER A 323 24.14 -12.84 23.97
N ASP A 324 24.24 -14.01 24.61
CA ASP A 324 23.86 -15.30 24.02
C ASP A 324 22.36 -15.37 23.68
N SER A 325 21.52 -14.71 24.48
CA SER A 325 20.06 -14.67 24.26
C SER A 325 19.71 -13.77 23.07
N LEU A 326 20.42 -12.65 22.90
CA LEU A 326 20.28 -11.80 21.72
C LEU A 326 20.72 -12.53 20.45
N GLN A 327 21.87 -13.20 20.49
CA GLN A 327 22.34 -14.01 19.36
C GLN A 327 21.32 -15.10 18.99
N ALA A 328 20.83 -15.85 19.98
CA ALA A 328 19.82 -16.88 19.75
C ALA A 328 18.50 -16.33 19.17
N LEU A 329 18.09 -15.12 19.59
CA LEU A 329 16.91 -14.44 19.05
C LEU A 329 17.11 -14.07 17.57
N LEU A 330 18.26 -13.47 17.22
CA LEU A 330 18.57 -13.06 15.86
C LEU A 330 18.69 -14.26 14.91
N VAL A 331 19.32 -15.35 15.37
CA VAL A 331 19.43 -16.61 14.62
C VAL A 331 18.05 -17.25 14.39
N ALA A 332 17.17 -17.21 15.39
CA ALA A 332 15.84 -17.82 15.29
C ALA A 332 14.87 -17.02 14.41
N ASP A 333 15.01 -15.70 14.35
CA ASP A 333 14.15 -14.85 13.51
C ASP A 333 14.45 -15.03 12.02
N SER A 334 15.73 -15.20 11.66
CA SER A 334 16.17 -15.53 10.29
C SER A 334 15.63 -14.58 9.19
N ASP A 335 15.27 -13.34 9.54
CA ASP A 335 14.93 -12.28 8.59
C ASP A 335 16.21 -11.58 8.09
N LEU A 336 16.18 -11.02 6.87
CA LEU A 336 17.34 -10.38 6.23
C LEU A 336 18.04 -9.35 7.14
N LYS A 337 17.27 -8.52 7.84
CA LYS A 337 17.80 -7.53 8.79
C LYS A 337 18.40 -8.16 10.04
N SER A 338 17.84 -9.26 10.51
CA SER A 338 18.39 -10.01 11.65
C SER A 338 19.74 -10.59 11.28
N SER A 339 19.95 -11.03 10.02
CA SER A 339 21.26 -11.44 9.50
C SER A 339 22.28 -10.29 9.51
N TYR A 340 21.90 -9.09 9.05
CA TYR A 340 22.78 -7.92 9.16
C TYR A 340 23.12 -7.58 10.61
N THR A 341 22.12 -7.54 11.49
CA THR A 341 22.31 -7.24 12.92
C THR A 341 23.21 -8.28 13.59
N LEU A 342 23.00 -9.55 13.28
CA LEU A 342 23.81 -10.66 13.78
C LEU A 342 25.27 -10.56 13.32
N SER A 343 25.51 -10.16 12.07
CA SER A 343 26.87 -9.93 11.59
C SER A 343 27.60 -8.87 12.42
N PHE A 344 26.97 -7.72 12.67
CA PHE A 344 27.57 -6.66 13.51
C PHE A 344 27.69 -7.05 14.99
N LEU A 345 26.79 -7.89 15.52
CA LEU A 345 26.95 -8.45 16.85
C LEU A 345 28.21 -9.33 16.93
N TYR A 346 28.47 -10.17 15.93
CA TYR A 346 29.72 -10.95 15.86
C TYR A 346 30.95 -10.07 15.70
N LEU A 347 30.86 -8.96 14.97
CA LEU A 347 31.93 -7.95 14.87
C LEU A 347 32.31 -7.41 16.25
N GLU A 348 31.33 -7.02 17.07
CA GLU A 348 31.54 -6.52 18.44
C GLU A 348 32.16 -7.57 19.36
N GLN A 349 31.84 -8.85 19.14
CA GLN A 349 32.40 -9.98 19.89
C GLN A 349 33.79 -10.42 19.37
N HIS A 350 34.36 -9.73 18.39
CA HIS A 350 35.61 -10.10 17.70
C HIS A 350 35.56 -11.45 16.95
N MET A 351 34.35 -11.91 16.61
CA MET A 351 34.07 -13.12 15.84
C MET A 351 33.93 -12.80 14.34
N PHE A 352 35.03 -12.35 13.73
CA PHE A 352 35.00 -11.78 12.38
C PHE A 352 34.59 -12.79 11.29
N ASP A 353 35.07 -14.03 11.41
CA ASP A 353 34.82 -15.08 10.42
C ASP A 353 33.35 -15.50 10.45
N GLU A 354 32.76 -15.60 11.64
CA GLU A 354 31.34 -15.90 11.84
C GLU A 354 30.45 -14.78 11.28
N GLY A 355 30.79 -13.52 11.56
CA GLY A 355 30.06 -12.36 11.02
C GLY A 355 30.10 -12.30 9.49
N LEU A 356 31.26 -12.56 8.88
CA LEU A 356 31.39 -12.60 7.43
C LEU A 356 30.66 -13.80 6.80
N THR A 357 30.64 -14.95 7.49
CA THR A 357 29.87 -16.13 7.05
C THR A 357 28.39 -15.81 6.97
N VAL A 358 27.82 -15.13 7.99
CA VAL A 358 26.41 -14.70 7.96
C VAL A 358 26.11 -13.83 6.73
N LEU A 359 26.99 -12.87 6.41
CA LEU A 359 26.80 -12.01 5.22
C LEU A 359 26.89 -12.80 3.90
N ASN A 360 27.84 -13.72 3.79
CA ASN A 360 28.02 -14.55 2.59
C ASN A 360 26.88 -15.54 2.37
N ASP A 361 26.17 -15.93 3.44
CA ASP A 361 25.03 -16.85 3.36
C ASP A 361 23.72 -16.15 2.95
N ILE A 362 23.64 -14.81 3.01
CA ILE A 362 22.42 -14.06 2.66
C ILE A 362 21.92 -14.38 1.24
N PRO A 363 22.74 -14.37 0.16
CA PRO A 363 22.26 -14.69 -1.19
C PRO A 363 21.80 -16.14 -1.36
N ILE A 364 22.18 -17.03 -0.44
CA ILE A 364 21.75 -18.44 -0.45
C ILE A 364 20.38 -18.59 0.23
N GLN A 365 20.11 -17.75 1.24
CA GLN A 365 18.92 -17.83 2.09
C GLN A 365 17.76 -16.95 1.59
N PHE A 366 18.06 -15.86 0.88
CA PHE A 366 17.06 -14.88 0.48
C PHE A 366 17.14 -14.60 -1.02
N ASN A 367 15.97 -14.42 -1.65
CA ASN A 367 15.89 -13.86 -2.98
C ASN A 367 15.97 -12.32 -2.86
N LEU A 368 17.06 -11.73 -3.33
CA LEU A 368 17.33 -10.30 -3.16
C LEU A 368 16.88 -9.51 -4.39
N SER A 369 16.28 -8.35 -4.17
CA SER A 369 16.13 -7.32 -5.20
C SER A 369 17.48 -6.67 -5.54
N PRO A 370 17.62 -6.01 -6.70
CA PRO A 370 18.88 -5.32 -7.06
C PRO A 370 19.38 -4.33 -6.00
N GLU A 371 18.47 -3.63 -5.31
CA GLU A 371 18.81 -2.70 -4.24
C GLU A 371 19.29 -3.43 -2.96
N GLN A 372 18.74 -4.61 -2.67
CA GLN A 372 19.17 -5.45 -1.56
C GLN A 372 20.53 -6.10 -1.84
N GLU A 373 20.82 -6.46 -3.09
CA GLU A 373 22.15 -6.91 -3.52
C GLU A 373 23.19 -5.80 -3.31
N ALA A 374 22.89 -4.57 -3.75
CA ALA A 374 23.76 -3.42 -3.52
C ALA A 374 23.93 -3.12 -2.01
N THR A 375 22.86 -3.25 -1.22
CA THR A 375 22.92 -3.10 0.24
C THR A 375 23.83 -4.14 0.87
N LEU A 376 23.78 -5.40 0.42
CA LEU A 376 24.64 -6.47 0.92
C LEU A 376 26.10 -6.22 0.59
N GLU A 377 26.41 -5.82 -0.66
CA GLU A 377 27.76 -5.50 -1.10
C GLU A 377 28.38 -4.39 -0.23
N HIS A 378 27.67 -3.26 -0.11
CA HIS A 378 28.09 -2.13 0.70
C HIS A 378 28.24 -2.49 2.18
N THR A 379 27.32 -3.31 2.71
CA THR A 379 27.39 -3.77 4.11
C THR A 379 28.61 -4.66 4.35
N THR A 380 28.92 -5.55 3.40
CA THR A 380 30.09 -6.43 3.46
C THR A 380 31.39 -5.64 3.36
N GLY A 381 31.46 -4.63 2.49
CA GLY A 381 32.60 -3.71 2.41
C GLY A 381 32.83 -2.96 3.72
N TYR A 382 31.77 -2.37 4.29
CA TYR A 382 31.82 -1.65 5.56
C TYR A 382 32.21 -2.56 6.73
N PHE A 383 31.65 -3.78 6.80
CA PHE A 383 32.00 -4.78 7.80
C PHE A 383 33.49 -5.12 7.77
N ASN A 384 34.03 -5.43 6.58
CA ASN A 384 35.45 -5.77 6.40
C ASN A 384 36.37 -4.61 6.79
N MET A 385 35.97 -3.37 6.49
CA MET A 385 36.70 -2.18 6.91
C MET A 385 36.79 -2.09 8.44
N LEU A 386 35.67 -2.24 9.15
CA LEU A 386 35.65 -2.20 10.61
C LEU A 386 36.44 -3.36 11.23
N ALA A 387 36.29 -4.57 10.71
CA ALA A 387 37.04 -5.74 11.17
C ALA A 387 38.56 -5.51 11.07
N SER A 388 39.02 -4.95 9.95
CA SER A 388 40.44 -4.59 9.73
C SER A 388 40.93 -3.52 10.72
N LEU A 389 40.12 -2.49 11.01
CA LEU A 389 40.47 -1.47 12.01
C LEU A 389 40.59 -2.06 13.41
N ILE A 390 39.62 -2.88 13.82
CA ILE A 390 39.62 -3.53 15.14
C ILE A 390 40.84 -4.45 15.28
N GLN A 391 41.18 -5.24 14.26
CA GLN A 391 42.37 -6.10 14.27
C GLN A 391 43.68 -5.30 14.36
N GLN A 392 43.71 -4.07 13.85
CA GLN A 392 44.84 -3.14 13.99
C GLN A 392 44.84 -2.38 15.32
N GLY A 393 43.85 -2.58 16.19
CA GLY A 393 43.68 -1.84 17.43
C GLY A 393 43.31 -0.37 17.22
N LYS A 394 42.71 -0.03 16.07
CA LYS A 394 42.32 1.31 15.67
C LYS A 394 40.82 1.56 15.87
N SER A 395 40.48 2.81 16.12
CA SER A 395 39.11 3.33 16.10
C SER A 395 38.58 3.50 14.67
N PRO A 396 37.25 3.46 14.46
CA PRO A 396 36.60 3.92 13.21
C PRO A 396 36.95 5.37 12.81
N LEU A 397 37.52 6.17 13.72
CA LEU A 397 38.00 7.53 13.46
C LEU A 397 39.51 7.60 13.09
N GLU A 398 40.17 6.45 12.93
CA GLU A 398 41.59 6.35 12.58
C GLU A 398 41.78 5.68 11.21
N THR A 399 40.94 6.07 10.24
CA THR A 399 40.94 5.53 8.89
C THR A 399 42.16 5.96 8.08
N ASP A 400 42.70 5.06 7.25
CA ASP A 400 43.66 5.40 6.19
C ASP A 400 42.97 5.94 4.92
N SER A 401 43.76 6.34 3.92
CA SER A 401 43.24 6.92 2.68
C SER A 401 42.32 5.98 1.90
N THR A 402 42.53 4.67 1.95
CA THR A 402 41.71 3.67 1.26
C THR A 402 40.38 3.50 1.98
N GLN A 403 40.41 3.46 3.31
CA GLN A 403 39.22 3.35 4.15
C GLN A 403 38.37 4.62 4.07
N THR A 404 38.98 5.82 4.07
CA THR A 404 38.25 7.08 3.84
C THR A 404 37.63 7.14 2.44
N ALA A 405 38.30 6.61 1.41
CA ALA A 405 37.73 6.52 0.07
C ALA A 405 36.48 5.62 0.02
N LEU A 406 36.53 4.46 0.68
CA LEU A 406 35.35 3.58 0.81
C LEU A 406 34.21 4.28 1.55
N LEU A 407 34.49 5.04 2.61
CA LEU A 407 33.45 5.79 3.31
C LEU A 407 32.74 6.81 2.42
N HIS A 408 33.50 7.52 1.56
CA HIS A 408 32.91 8.44 0.58
C HIS A 408 32.10 7.73 -0.50
N GLU A 409 32.56 6.56 -0.95
CA GLU A 409 31.80 5.70 -1.87
C GLU A 409 30.45 5.30 -1.25
N LEU A 410 30.46 4.83 0.00
CA LEU A 410 29.24 4.45 0.73
C LEU A 410 28.30 5.64 1.00
N GLU A 411 28.85 6.81 1.34
CA GLU A 411 28.08 8.06 1.49
C GLU A 411 27.41 8.44 0.17
N THR A 412 28.16 8.38 -0.94
CA THR A 412 27.67 8.76 -2.28
C THR A 412 26.63 7.79 -2.81
N ALA A 413 26.82 6.48 -2.57
CA ALA A 413 25.88 5.45 -2.97
C ALA A 413 24.51 5.64 -2.29
N ASN A 414 24.48 6.12 -1.05
CA ASN A 414 23.25 6.39 -0.29
C ASN A 414 22.28 5.18 -0.19
N THR A 415 22.84 3.96 -0.25
CA THR A 415 22.11 2.68 -0.17
C THR A 415 22.28 2.05 1.20
N GLY A 416 21.18 1.61 1.79
CA GLY A 416 21.16 0.93 3.09
C GLY A 416 21.65 1.77 4.28
N GLN A 417 21.64 1.16 5.47
CA GLN A 417 21.99 1.85 6.72
C GLN A 417 23.49 2.21 6.81
N VAL A 418 24.35 1.45 6.13
CA VAL A 418 25.80 1.69 6.16
C VAL A 418 26.21 3.02 5.53
N SER A 419 25.40 3.57 4.62
CA SER A 419 25.61 4.93 4.09
C SER A 419 25.47 6.00 5.19
N ALA A 420 24.54 5.84 6.13
CA ALA A 420 24.37 6.74 7.27
C ALA A 420 25.50 6.57 8.30
N TYR A 421 25.96 5.33 8.51
CA TYR A 421 27.10 5.06 9.38
C TYR A 421 28.39 5.67 8.80
N ALA A 422 28.61 5.51 7.50
CA ALA A 422 29.75 6.09 6.80
C ALA A 422 29.75 7.62 6.87
N ARG A 423 28.60 8.25 6.59
CA ARG A 423 28.39 9.70 6.78
C ARG A 423 28.72 10.16 8.19
N SER A 424 28.30 9.40 9.20
CA SER A 424 28.56 9.74 10.61
C SER A 424 30.06 9.75 10.93
N ILE A 425 30.81 8.75 10.43
CA ILE A 425 32.27 8.70 10.57
C ILE A 425 32.92 9.86 9.81
N LEU A 426 32.56 10.09 8.55
CA LEU A 426 33.12 11.19 7.76
C LEU A 426 32.85 12.56 8.40
N LYS A 427 31.67 12.76 8.99
CA LYS A 427 31.33 14.00 9.70
C LYS A 427 32.22 14.20 10.92
N ALA A 428 32.44 13.13 11.70
CA ALA A 428 33.34 13.16 12.84
C ALA A 428 34.81 13.43 12.44
N LEU A 429 35.22 12.98 11.25
CA LEU A 429 36.53 13.25 10.66
C LEU A 429 36.63 14.61 9.96
N ASN A 430 35.55 15.41 9.93
CA ASN A 430 35.44 16.64 9.14
C ASN A 430 35.79 16.45 7.65
N GLN A 431 35.43 15.29 7.08
CA GLN A 431 35.65 14.96 5.66
C GLN A 431 34.40 15.20 4.81
N THR A 432 33.24 15.47 5.42
CA THR A 432 31.99 15.80 4.72
C THR A 432 31.29 16.98 5.37
N ASP A 433 30.71 17.86 4.57
CA ASP A 433 29.84 18.94 4.99
C ASP A 433 28.35 18.59 4.89
N TYR A 434 28.02 17.32 4.64
CA TYR A 434 26.65 16.81 4.48
C TYR A 434 25.63 17.47 5.42
N THR A 435 24.53 17.90 4.82
CA THR A 435 23.32 18.41 5.45
C THR A 435 22.13 17.62 4.93
N GLU A 436 21.30 17.12 5.84
CA GLU A 436 20.10 16.37 5.47
C GLU A 436 19.15 17.24 4.64
N PRO A 437 18.77 16.81 3.42
CA PRO A 437 17.80 17.55 2.63
C PRO A 437 16.44 17.55 3.35
N VAL A 438 15.80 18.71 3.41
CA VAL A 438 14.44 18.85 3.92
C VAL A 438 13.56 19.22 2.75
N TYR A 439 12.76 18.25 2.28
CA TYR A 439 11.73 18.54 1.30
C TYR A 439 10.57 19.25 1.98
N VAL A 440 10.04 20.26 1.30
CA VAL A 440 8.86 21.02 1.71
C VAL A 440 7.67 20.61 0.84
N PRO A 441 6.42 20.81 1.30
CA PRO A 441 5.25 20.50 0.49
C PRO A 441 5.29 21.28 -0.83
N ASP A 442 5.13 20.57 -1.95
CA ASP A 442 4.95 21.16 -3.27
C ASP A 442 3.45 21.19 -3.58
N ALA A 443 2.81 22.31 -3.27
CA ALA A 443 1.37 22.49 -3.44
C ALA A 443 0.96 22.40 -4.91
N ASP A 444 1.78 22.90 -5.84
CA ASP A 444 1.49 22.88 -7.27
C ASP A 444 1.44 21.43 -7.79
N ARG A 445 2.36 20.58 -7.34
CA ARG A 445 2.39 19.16 -7.70
C ARG A 445 1.16 18.42 -7.20
N SER A 446 0.78 18.62 -5.94
CA SER A 446 -0.40 17.98 -5.36
C SER A 446 -1.68 18.48 -6.05
N GLU A 447 -1.83 19.78 -6.25
CA GLU A 447 -2.97 20.38 -6.95
C GLU A 447 -3.10 19.86 -8.40
N HIS A 448 -1.98 19.68 -9.12
CA HIS A 448 -2.02 19.09 -10.46
C HIS A 448 -2.51 17.64 -10.45
N ALA A 449 -2.00 16.79 -9.55
CA ALA A 449 -2.43 15.40 -9.46
C ALA A 449 -3.93 15.27 -9.11
N GLU A 450 -4.43 16.10 -8.19
CA GLU A 450 -5.85 16.15 -7.81
C GLU A 450 -6.73 16.59 -8.99
N ASN A 451 -6.33 17.64 -9.70
CA ASN A 451 -7.06 18.14 -10.85
C ASN A 451 -7.17 17.10 -11.97
N GLU A 452 -6.08 16.38 -12.28
CA GLU A 452 -6.10 15.31 -13.28
C GLU A 452 -7.04 14.16 -12.87
N TYR A 453 -6.97 13.76 -11.60
CA TYR A 453 -7.83 12.72 -11.05
C TYR A 453 -9.32 13.10 -11.13
N GLU A 454 -9.68 14.30 -10.67
CA GLU A 454 -11.07 14.79 -10.70
C GLU A 454 -11.59 14.97 -12.14
N GLN A 455 -10.75 15.42 -13.06
CA GLN A 455 -11.12 15.50 -14.47
C GLN A 455 -11.51 14.12 -15.02
N LEU A 456 -10.71 13.09 -14.77
CA LEU A 456 -10.99 11.72 -15.22
C LEU A 456 -12.25 11.14 -14.56
N LEU A 457 -12.49 11.40 -13.27
CA LEU A 457 -13.73 10.99 -12.61
C LEU A 457 -14.97 11.63 -13.24
N ASN A 458 -14.89 12.91 -13.59
CA ASN A 458 -15.99 13.62 -14.26
C ASN A 458 -16.29 13.06 -15.66
N LYS A 459 -15.29 12.47 -16.35
CA LYS A 459 -15.49 11.79 -17.64
C LYS A 459 -16.35 10.54 -17.56
N VAL A 460 -16.52 9.93 -16.39
CA VAL A 460 -17.42 8.76 -16.24
C VAL A 460 -18.86 9.09 -16.64
N ALA A 461 -19.31 10.33 -16.42
CA ALA A 461 -20.64 10.77 -16.83
C ALA A 461 -20.82 10.85 -18.37
N GLU A 462 -19.71 10.96 -19.11
CA GLU A 462 -19.66 11.03 -20.58
C GLU A 462 -19.63 9.64 -21.24
N ALA A 463 -19.63 8.54 -20.46
CA ALA A 463 -19.64 7.19 -20.98
C ALA A 463 -20.83 6.97 -21.96
N PRO A 464 -20.62 6.30 -23.11
CA PRO A 464 -21.70 5.98 -24.04
C PRO A 464 -22.74 5.10 -23.33
N ARG A 465 -23.96 5.62 -23.12
CA ARG A 465 -25.05 4.88 -22.49
C ARG A 465 -25.93 4.26 -23.56
N VAL A 466 -25.90 2.94 -23.67
CA VAL A 466 -26.86 2.18 -24.48
C VAL A 466 -28.17 2.02 -23.73
N LEU A 467 -28.17 2.04 -22.39
CA LEU A 467 -29.36 1.93 -21.53
C LEU A 467 -29.45 3.11 -20.53
N THR A 468 -30.63 3.65 -20.35
CA THR A 468 -30.91 4.76 -19.40
C THR A 468 -32.20 4.49 -18.62
N ILE A 469 -32.21 4.83 -17.32
CA ILE A 469 -33.39 4.67 -16.45
C ILE A 469 -33.69 5.97 -15.73
N GLN A 470 -34.93 6.47 -15.82
CA GLN A 470 -35.38 7.68 -15.13
C GLN A 470 -36.88 7.61 -14.74
N PRO A 471 -37.32 8.14 -13.59
CA PRO A 471 -36.49 8.70 -12.52
C PRO A 471 -35.79 7.60 -11.71
N ASN A 472 -34.65 7.95 -11.09
CA ASN A 472 -33.95 7.12 -10.11
C ASN A 472 -33.55 8.03 -8.92
N PRO A 473 -34.14 7.86 -7.71
CA PRO A 473 -35.07 6.81 -7.31
C PRO A 473 -36.42 6.86 -8.03
N ALA A 474 -36.94 5.68 -8.35
CA ALA A 474 -38.24 5.46 -8.95
C ALA A 474 -39.33 5.32 -7.87
N LYS A 475 -40.56 5.73 -8.18
CA LYS A 475 -41.71 5.54 -7.30
C LYS A 475 -42.79 4.74 -8.01
N ASP A 476 -43.59 5.42 -8.82
CA ASP A 476 -44.72 4.81 -9.51
C ASP A 476 -44.32 4.16 -10.85
N TYR A 477 -43.27 4.67 -11.48
CA TYR A 477 -42.80 4.19 -12.77
C TYR A 477 -41.32 4.49 -12.98
N ILE A 478 -40.76 3.83 -13.99
CA ILE A 478 -39.51 4.21 -14.65
C ILE A 478 -39.72 4.33 -16.15
N ILE A 479 -38.88 5.12 -16.79
CA ILE A 479 -38.67 5.23 -18.22
C ILE A 479 -37.34 4.55 -18.49
N VAL A 480 -37.39 3.51 -19.31
CA VAL A 480 -36.22 2.79 -19.81
C VAL A 480 -35.97 3.26 -21.23
N GLY A 481 -34.88 3.98 -21.45
CA GLY A 481 -34.44 4.42 -22.77
C GLY A 481 -33.26 3.59 -23.25
N TYR A 482 -33.19 3.30 -24.55
CA TYR A 482 -32.02 2.67 -25.16
C TYR A 482 -31.53 3.43 -26.41
N ASP A 483 -30.22 3.40 -26.66
CA ASP A 483 -29.55 4.04 -27.80
C ASP A 483 -28.40 3.17 -28.35
N PHE A 484 -28.70 2.38 -29.37
CA PHE A 484 -27.77 1.51 -30.09
C PHE A 484 -27.11 2.25 -31.26
N VAL A 485 -25.82 1.97 -31.48
CA VAL A 485 -25.03 2.55 -32.58
C VAL A 485 -25.48 2.02 -33.96
N GLU A 486 -26.08 0.83 -34.00
CA GLU A 486 -26.63 0.19 -35.20
C GLU A 486 -27.96 -0.53 -34.93
N GLN A 487 -28.67 -0.91 -36.00
CA GLN A 487 -29.96 -1.60 -35.91
C GLN A 487 -29.79 -2.92 -35.15
N THR A 488 -30.32 -2.99 -33.92
CA THR A 488 -30.05 -4.08 -33.00
C THR A 488 -31.34 -4.72 -32.49
N HIS A 489 -31.32 -6.05 -32.34
CA HIS A 489 -32.33 -6.81 -31.62
C HIS A 489 -31.77 -7.16 -30.24
N ALA A 490 -32.45 -6.73 -29.18
CA ALA A 490 -32.01 -6.94 -27.81
C ALA A 490 -33.17 -7.35 -26.90
N GLU A 491 -32.86 -7.97 -25.76
CA GLU A 491 -33.79 -8.16 -24.65
C GLU A 491 -33.36 -7.24 -23.50
N ILE A 492 -34.29 -6.41 -23.01
CA ILE A 492 -34.07 -5.66 -21.77
C ILE A 492 -34.80 -6.37 -20.64
N THR A 493 -34.06 -6.76 -19.61
CA THR A 493 -34.60 -7.40 -18.40
C THR A 493 -34.41 -6.50 -17.18
N ILE A 494 -35.25 -6.64 -16.17
CA ILE A 494 -35.09 -5.97 -14.88
C ILE A 494 -35.23 -6.98 -13.77
N THR A 495 -34.22 -7.07 -12.91
CA THR A 495 -34.16 -8.03 -11.81
C THR A 495 -34.02 -7.32 -10.46
N SER A 496 -34.54 -7.94 -9.40
CA SER A 496 -34.25 -7.53 -8.03
C SER A 496 -32.90 -8.07 -7.57
N MET A 497 -32.35 -7.54 -6.47
CA MET A 497 -31.13 -8.07 -5.83
C MET A 497 -31.21 -9.54 -5.37
N LYS A 498 -32.41 -10.15 -5.39
CA LYS A 498 -32.61 -11.58 -5.11
C LYS A 498 -32.69 -12.42 -6.40
N ASN A 499 -32.29 -11.86 -7.54
CA ASN A 499 -32.42 -12.44 -8.87
C ASN A 499 -33.88 -12.76 -9.29
N GLU A 500 -34.86 -12.05 -8.73
CA GLU A 500 -36.25 -12.14 -9.19
C GLU A 500 -36.44 -11.25 -10.42
N ASN A 501 -36.79 -11.82 -11.57
CA ASN A 501 -37.17 -11.06 -12.76
C ASN A 501 -38.50 -10.33 -12.53
N LYS A 502 -38.48 -9.00 -12.63
CA LYS A 502 -39.66 -8.12 -12.51
C LYS A 502 -40.18 -7.67 -13.86
N PHE A 503 -39.34 -7.63 -14.88
CA PHE A 503 -39.71 -7.16 -16.21
C PHE A 503 -38.78 -7.75 -17.27
N SER A 504 -39.33 -8.10 -18.43
CA SER A 504 -38.56 -8.41 -19.64
C SER A 504 -39.29 -7.87 -20.86
N LYS A 505 -38.54 -7.30 -21.80
CA LYS A 505 -39.05 -6.83 -23.08
C LYS A 505 -38.00 -6.95 -24.18
N ASN A 506 -38.38 -7.59 -25.27
CA ASN A 506 -37.62 -7.53 -26.52
C ASN A 506 -37.76 -6.16 -27.17
N VAL A 507 -36.64 -5.56 -27.56
CA VAL A 507 -36.55 -4.29 -28.25
C VAL A 507 -35.84 -4.46 -29.59
N ASN A 508 -36.23 -3.64 -30.56
CA ASN A 508 -35.66 -3.63 -31.90
C ASN A 508 -35.56 -2.19 -32.38
N GLY A 509 -34.41 -1.81 -32.91
CA GLY A 509 -34.21 -0.50 -33.51
C GLY A 509 -32.85 0.10 -33.16
N LEU A 510 -32.70 1.39 -33.48
CA LEU A 510 -31.55 2.20 -33.05
C LEU A 510 -31.79 2.78 -31.67
N LYS A 511 -32.92 3.48 -31.48
CA LYS A 511 -33.19 4.22 -30.25
C LYS A 511 -34.69 4.27 -29.97
N ASP A 512 -35.09 4.00 -28.73
CA ASP A 512 -36.46 4.20 -28.25
C ASP A 512 -36.50 4.31 -26.72
N GLN A 513 -37.67 4.60 -26.18
CA GLN A 513 -37.93 4.61 -24.74
C GLN A 513 -39.29 4.01 -24.43
N PHE A 514 -39.41 3.35 -23.28
CA PHE A 514 -40.68 2.82 -22.81
C PHE A 514 -40.82 2.90 -21.29
N THR A 515 -42.06 2.94 -20.82
CA THR A 515 -42.37 3.04 -19.40
C THR A 515 -42.61 1.66 -18.78
N VAL A 516 -42.11 1.45 -17.57
CA VAL A 516 -42.38 0.28 -16.74
C VAL A 516 -43.03 0.74 -15.43
N ASP A 517 -44.13 0.09 -15.05
CA ASP A 517 -44.84 0.36 -13.81
C ASP A 517 -44.13 -0.33 -12.64
N THR A 518 -43.80 0.45 -11.60
CA THR A 518 -43.07 -0.02 -10.42
C THR A 518 -43.90 0.04 -9.14
N ARG A 519 -45.20 0.39 -9.21
CA ARG A 519 -46.06 0.56 -8.01
C ARG A 519 -46.19 -0.70 -7.15
N ASP A 520 -46.18 -1.87 -7.80
CA ASP A 520 -46.28 -3.16 -7.13
C ASP A 520 -44.92 -3.75 -6.73
N TRP A 521 -43.83 -3.00 -6.96
CA TRP A 521 -42.48 -3.45 -6.65
C TRP A 521 -42.15 -3.11 -5.20
N THR A 522 -41.49 -4.03 -4.51
CA THR A 522 -41.03 -3.79 -3.14
C THR A 522 -39.93 -2.72 -3.14
N PRO A 523 -39.93 -1.76 -2.21
CA PRO A 523 -38.82 -0.81 -2.08
C PRO A 523 -37.49 -1.54 -1.99
N GLY A 524 -36.51 -1.08 -2.76
CA GLY A 524 -35.25 -1.79 -2.89
C GLY A 524 -34.51 -1.44 -4.18
N ILE A 525 -33.41 -2.16 -4.39
CA ILE A 525 -32.52 -1.97 -5.53
C ILE A 525 -32.89 -2.97 -6.64
N TYR A 526 -32.86 -2.47 -7.87
CA TYR A 526 -33.12 -3.21 -9.10
C TYR A 526 -32.00 -2.96 -10.12
N ILE A 527 -31.81 -3.92 -11.01
CA ILE A 527 -30.82 -3.86 -12.09
C ILE A 527 -31.58 -4.05 -13.39
N ALA A 528 -31.49 -3.09 -14.32
CA ALA A 528 -31.94 -3.30 -15.69
C ALA A 528 -30.75 -3.68 -16.57
N THR A 529 -30.92 -4.69 -17.40
CA THR A 529 -29.85 -5.29 -18.19
C THR A 529 -30.29 -5.36 -19.64
N VAL A 530 -29.44 -4.93 -20.58
CA VAL A 530 -29.65 -5.14 -22.02
C VAL A 530 -28.81 -6.33 -22.50
N ILE A 531 -29.48 -7.30 -23.13
CA ILE A 531 -28.94 -8.57 -23.59
C ILE A 531 -29.03 -8.60 -25.12
N ILE A 532 -27.91 -8.82 -25.80
CA ILE A 532 -27.83 -8.92 -27.27
C ILE A 532 -27.12 -10.22 -27.62
N ASN A 533 -27.79 -11.09 -28.38
CA ASN A 533 -27.29 -12.44 -28.72
C ASN A 533 -26.92 -13.27 -27.49
N ASP A 534 -27.83 -13.34 -26.50
CA ASP A 534 -27.65 -14.06 -25.23
C ASP A 534 -26.46 -13.58 -24.36
N GLN A 535 -25.88 -12.42 -24.68
CA GLN A 535 -24.83 -11.78 -23.90
C GLN A 535 -25.30 -10.46 -23.32
N GLU A 536 -25.04 -10.26 -22.03
CA GLU A 536 -25.21 -8.98 -21.36
C GLU A 536 -24.27 -7.93 -21.97
N ARG A 537 -24.82 -6.76 -22.32
CA ARG A 537 -24.08 -5.65 -22.94
C ARG A 537 -23.93 -4.44 -22.04
N GLU A 538 -24.95 -4.13 -21.24
CA GLU A 538 -24.92 -3.06 -20.26
C GLU A 538 -25.96 -3.34 -19.18
N SER A 539 -25.64 -2.97 -17.94
CA SER A 539 -26.55 -3.01 -16.80
C SER A 539 -26.58 -1.67 -16.07
N VAL A 540 -27.79 -1.21 -15.74
CA VAL A 540 -28.04 0.04 -15.01
C VAL A 540 -28.79 -0.26 -13.72
N LYS A 541 -28.20 0.14 -12.60
CA LYS A 541 -28.77 -0.01 -11.26
C LYS A 541 -29.69 1.17 -10.93
N PHE A 542 -30.85 0.91 -10.35
CA PHE A 542 -31.76 1.94 -9.84
C PHE A 542 -32.48 1.50 -8.57
N SER A 543 -33.04 2.45 -7.82
CA SER A 543 -33.82 2.17 -6.61
C SER A 543 -35.30 2.45 -6.83
N VAL A 544 -36.17 1.65 -6.22
CA VAL A 544 -37.62 1.93 -6.08
C VAL A 544 -37.91 2.28 -4.63
N VAL A 545 -38.65 3.37 -4.42
CA VAL A 545 -39.08 3.89 -3.12
C VAL A 545 -40.61 4.04 -3.09
N GLN A 546 -41.20 4.06 -1.90
CA GLN A 546 -42.66 4.18 -1.70
C GLN A 546 -43.17 5.61 -1.54
#